data_AF-A0A9J7A622-F1
#
_entry.id   AF-A0A9J7A622-F1
#
_cell.length_a   1.000
_cell.length_b   1.000
_cell.length_c   1.000
_cell.angle_alpha   90.00
_cell.angle_beta   90.00
_cell.angle_gamma   90.00
#
_symmetry.space_group_name_H-M   'P 1'
#
loop_
_entity.id
_entity.type
_entity.pdbx_description
1 polymer ?
#
loop_
_entity_poly.entity_id
_entity_poly.type
_entity_poly.pdbx_seq_one_letter_code
_entity_poly.pdbx_strand_id
1 'polypeptide(L)'
;MSRDSQQKHLSTTALAKAIGKDSKELFILLANSGWIIKVDGHWQLTEKGRFEGGTYANHPKYGEYIVWPESLKNHPVMGLLPEAPLGARNLALKLSLPARLINVLLAERGWIEKHVHGWLATEAGKALGAQQHVSESTAIPFVTWPETLLDNPALQQTVAALKPDAAHCLDGHEPAESGLNLINNWLYVTGLTHARRYALALTLGQYRDQSVTVDFYLPQQRVAIVYWPAEAAPGKLAATLELREKLKAAHCPVIELEQAQLDNLDEVLARELMKLGVAVY
;
A
#
# COMPACT_ATOMS: atom_id res chain seq x y z
N MET A 1 0.43 -48.96 20.96
CA MET A 1 0.86 -47.69 21.58
C MET A 1 0.95 -46.66 20.48
N SER A 2 -0.18 -46.02 20.15
CA SER A 2 -0.22 -45.01 19.07
C SER A 2 0.32 -43.70 19.60
N ARG A 3 1.28 -43.12 18.87
CA ARG A 3 1.82 -41.78 19.11
C ARG A 3 0.67 -40.78 18.97
N ASP A 4 0.23 -40.23 20.09
CA ASP A 4 -0.58 -39.02 20.15
C ASP A 4 0.23 -37.91 19.47
N SER A 5 -0.07 -37.66 18.21
CA SER A 5 0.38 -36.47 17.51
C SER A 5 -0.41 -35.35 18.15
N GLN A 6 0.23 -34.57 19.04
CA GLN A 6 -0.38 -33.38 19.66
C GLN A 6 -1.00 -32.54 18.54
N GLN A 7 -2.31 -32.64 18.36
CA GLN A 7 -3.03 -31.81 17.41
C GLN A 7 -2.88 -30.38 17.91
N LYS A 8 -2.23 -29.56 17.09
CA LYS A 8 -2.05 -28.16 17.41
C LYS A 8 -3.41 -27.49 17.40
N HIS A 9 -3.76 -26.89 18.52
CA HIS A 9 -5.02 -26.17 18.70
C HIS A 9 -4.77 -24.67 18.60
N LEU A 10 -5.68 -23.95 17.95
CA LEU A 10 -5.64 -22.51 17.75
C LEU A 10 -6.81 -21.87 18.51
N SER A 11 -6.58 -20.72 19.17
CA SER A 11 -7.70 -19.89 19.63
C SER A 11 -8.55 -19.42 18.45
N THR A 12 -9.82 -19.06 18.67
CA THR A 12 -10.68 -18.51 17.60
C THR A 12 -10.01 -17.35 16.86
N THR A 13 -9.36 -16.43 17.57
CA THR A 13 -8.60 -15.32 16.96
C THR A 13 -7.41 -15.80 16.13
N ALA A 14 -6.66 -16.79 16.63
CA ALA A 14 -5.53 -17.37 15.89
C ALA A 14 -5.99 -18.15 14.66
N LEU A 15 -7.13 -18.82 14.73
CA LEU A 15 -7.75 -19.52 13.61
C LEU A 15 -8.19 -18.53 12.53
N ALA A 16 -8.93 -17.46 12.89
CA ALA A 16 -9.33 -16.41 11.97
C ALA A 16 -8.13 -15.82 11.21
N LYS A 17 -7.06 -15.50 11.93
CA LYS A 17 -5.81 -15.01 11.33
C LYS A 17 -5.16 -16.03 10.40
N ALA A 18 -5.21 -17.32 10.73
CA ALA A 18 -4.63 -18.38 9.91
C ALA A 18 -5.39 -18.61 8.60
N ILE A 19 -6.69 -18.32 8.55
CA ILE A 19 -7.52 -18.38 7.34
C ILE A 19 -7.71 -17.02 6.66
N GLY A 20 -7.05 -15.96 7.15
CA GLY A 20 -7.14 -14.62 6.57
C GLY A 20 -8.51 -13.94 6.73
N LYS A 21 -9.32 -14.35 7.71
CA LYS A 21 -10.68 -13.83 7.96
C LYS A 21 -10.70 -12.90 9.19
N ASP A 22 -11.73 -12.07 9.29
CA ASP A 22 -11.93 -11.23 10.46
C ASP A 22 -12.33 -12.07 11.69
N SER A 23 -11.74 -11.76 12.86
CA SER A 23 -11.98 -12.53 14.07
C SER A 23 -13.40 -12.38 14.60
N LYS A 24 -13.99 -11.19 14.51
CA LYS A 24 -15.34 -10.91 14.98
C LYS A 24 -16.36 -11.64 14.10
N GLU A 25 -16.15 -11.65 12.78
CA GLU A 25 -16.96 -12.44 11.84
C GLU A 25 -16.87 -13.94 12.13
N LEU A 26 -15.68 -14.46 12.48
CA LEU A 26 -15.55 -15.86 12.91
C LEU A 26 -16.34 -16.16 14.18
N PHE A 27 -16.30 -15.28 15.19
CA PHE A 27 -17.14 -15.45 16.39
C PHE A 27 -18.64 -15.42 16.06
N ILE A 28 -19.08 -14.52 15.19
CA ILE A 28 -20.48 -14.44 14.74
C ILE A 28 -20.89 -15.70 14.00
N LEU A 29 -20.06 -16.20 13.06
CA LEU A 29 -20.34 -17.43 12.32
C LEU A 29 -20.46 -18.63 13.25
N LEU A 30 -19.51 -18.80 14.17
CA LEU A 30 -19.53 -19.91 15.12
C LEU A 30 -20.75 -19.84 16.04
N ALA A 31 -21.16 -18.63 16.45
CA ALA A 31 -22.37 -18.43 17.24
C ALA A 31 -23.64 -18.76 16.43
N ASN A 32 -23.76 -18.25 15.21
CA ASN A 32 -24.89 -18.51 14.31
C ASN A 32 -24.98 -19.98 13.89
N SER A 33 -23.84 -20.65 13.78
CA SER A 33 -23.76 -22.11 13.52
C SER A 33 -24.12 -22.94 14.75
N GLY A 34 -24.30 -22.29 15.91
CA GLY A 34 -24.63 -22.91 17.19
C GLY A 34 -23.46 -23.64 17.83
N TRP A 35 -22.21 -23.30 17.48
CA TRP A 35 -21.01 -23.97 18.01
C TRP A 35 -20.58 -23.34 19.33
N ILE A 36 -20.77 -22.04 19.46
CA ILE A 36 -20.52 -21.28 20.70
C ILE A 36 -21.76 -20.47 21.08
N ILE A 37 -21.87 -20.12 22.35
CA ILE A 37 -22.96 -19.31 22.88
C ILE A 37 -22.40 -18.29 23.87
N LYS A 38 -23.01 -17.11 23.97
CA LYS A 38 -22.59 -16.08 24.92
C LYS A 38 -23.42 -16.20 26.19
N VAL A 39 -22.77 -16.49 27.32
CA VAL A 39 -23.39 -16.60 28.65
C VAL A 39 -22.63 -15.66 29.58
N ASP A 40 -23.34 -14.77 30.28
CA ASP A 40 -22.76 -13.78 31.21
C ASP A 40 -21.61 -12.95 30.60
N GLY A 41 -21.71 -12.63 29.31
CA GLY A 41 -20.68 -11.85 28.60
C GLY A 41 -19.50 -12.67 28.07
N HIS A 42 -19.40 -13.95 28.40
CA HIS A 42 -18.32 -14.84 27.99
C HIS A 42 -18.78 -15.86 26.94
N TRP A 43 -17.89 -16.19 26.00
CA TRP A 43 -18.14 -17.24 25.00
C TRP A 43 -17.92 -18.61 25.62
N GLN A 44 -18.94 -19.46 25.56
CA GLN A 44 -18.91 -20.84 26.00
C GLN A 44 -19.13 -21.78 24.81
N LEU A 45 -18.46 -22.93 24.86
CA LEU A 45 -18.57 -23.98 23.88
C LEU A 45 -19.85 -24.80 24.11
N THR A 46 -20.64 -24.98 23.05
CA THR A 46 -21.83 -25.84 23.07
C THR A 46 -21.47 -27.31 22.83
N GLU A 47 -22.42 -28.22 23.02
CA GLU A 47 -22.25 -29.63 22.64
C GLU A 47 -21.94 -29.81 21.15
N LYS A 48 -22.56 -29.02 20.28
CA LYS A 48 -22.25 -29.02 18.84
C LYS A 48 -20.83 -28.52 18.59
N GLY A 49 -20.38 -27.48 19.28
CA GLY A 49 -19.01 -26.98 19.17
C GLY A 49 -17.97 -28.01 19.63
N ARG A 50 -18.24 -28.77 20.71
CA ARG A 50 -17.39 -29.91 21.13
C ARG A 50 -17.35 -31.01 20.07
N PHE A 51 -18.49 -31.32 19.47
CA PHE A 51 -18.57 -32.32 18.40
C PHE A 51 -17.71 -31.94 17.20
N GLU A 52 -17.65 -30.66 16.85
CA GLU A 52 -16.81 -30.11 15.78
C GLU A 52 -15.33 -29.92 16.18
N GLY A 53 -14.94 -30.48 17.35
CA GLY A 53 -13.56 -30.53 17.82
C GLY A 53 -13.13 -29.38 18.74
N GLY A 54 -14.04 -28.47 19.10
CA GLY A 54 -13.73 -27.41 20.05
C GLY A 54 -13.37 -27.96 21.44
N THR A 55 -12.36 -27.37 22.08
CA THR A 55 -11.97 -27.69 23.46
C THR A 55 -11.61 -26.41 24.22
N TYR A 56 -11.40 -26.51 25.53
CA TYR A 56 -10.93 -25.40 26.35
C TYR A 56 -9.42 -25.48 26.58
N ALA A 57 -8.75 -24.33 26.53
CA ALA A 57 -7.38 -24.15 26.97
C ALA A 57 -7.33 -23.03 28.01
N ASN A 58 -6.28 -23.02 28.84
CA ASN A 58 -6.15 -22.06 29.92
C ASN A 58 -4.89 -21.20 29.72
N HIS A 59 -5.03 -19.88 29.84
CA HIS A 59 -3.91 -18.94 29.73
C HIS A 59 -3.75 -18.15 31.04
N PRO A 60 -2.54 -18.06 31.63
CA PRO A 60 -2.31 -17.42 32.93
C PRO A 60 -2.85 -15.98 33.05
N LYS A 61 -2.86 -15.25 31.94
CA LYS A 61 -3.33 -13.85 31.85
C LYS A 61 -4.80 -13.69 31.45
N TYR A 62 -5.38 -14.64 30.72
CA TYR A 62 -6.67 -14.45 30.04
C TYR A 62 -7.74 -15.46 30.48
N GLY A 63 -7.38 -16.40 31.37
CA GLY A 63 -8.29 -17.44 31.87
C GLY A 63 -8.55 -18.53 30.84
N GLU A 64 -9.69 -19.21 31.01
CA GLU A 64 -10.15 -20.27 30.13
C GLU A 64 -10.71 -19.70 28.82
N TYR A 65 -10.33 -20.29 27.69
CA TYR A 65 -10.76 -19.87 26.36
C TYR A 65 -10.91 -21.06 25.41
N ILE A 66 -11.73 -20.88 24.38
CA ILE A 66 -12.04 -21.91 23.38
C ILE A 66 -10.89 -22.01 22.38
N VAL A 67 -10.48 -23.24 22.08
CA VAL A 67 -9.51 -23.57 21.04
C VAL A 67 -10.06 -24.63 20.08
N TRP A 68 -9.57 -24.58 18.85
CA TRP A 68 -10.04 -25.39 17.72
C TRP A 68 -8.88 -26.15 17.06
N PRO A 69 -9.11 -27.34 16.52
CA PRO A 69 -8.08 -28.07 15.79
C PRO A 69 -7.72 -27.35 14.49
N GLU A 70 -6.46 -27.44 14.06
CA GLU A 70 -6.01 -26.81 12.81
C GLU A 70 -6.74 -27.32 11.55
N SER A 71 -7.31 -28.54 11.58
CA SER A 71 -8.13 -29.08 10.48
C SER A 71 -9.35 -28.21 10.17
N LEU A 72 -9.82 -27.43 11.16
CA LEU A 72 -10.99 -26.56 11.00
C LEU A 72 -10.76 -25.44 9.98
N LYS A 73 -9.50 -25.13 9.63
CA LYS A 73 -9.16 -24.19 8.55
C LYS A 73 -9.83 -24.53 7.21
N ASN A 74 -10.04 -25.82 6.95
CA ASN A 74 -10.61 -26.34 5.70
C ASN A 74 -12.10 -26.73 5.84
N HIS A 75 -12.73 -26.47 6.98
CA HIS A 75 -14.10 -26.88 7.23
C HIS A 75 -15.08 -26.07 6.34
N PRO A 76 -16.12 -26.68 5.74
CA PRO A 76 -17.05 -25.98 4.85
C PRO A 76 -17.72 -24.75 5.46
N VAL A 77 -17.93 -24.76 6.78
CA VAL A 77 -18.47 -23.60 7.52
C VAL A 77 -17.61 -22.34 7.32
N MET A 78 -16.28 -22.48 7.15
CA MET A 78 -15.38 -21.34 6.93
C MET A 78 -15.65 -20.63 5.61
N GLY A 79 -16.21 -21.32 4.62
CA GLY A 79 -16.64 -20.72 3.35
C GLY A 79 -17.84 -19.78 3.48
N LEU A 80 -18.55 -19.81 4.61
CA LEU A 80 -19.63 -18.85 4.91
C LEU A 80 -19.09 -17.52 5.45
N LEU A 81 -17.80 -17.42 5.77
CA LEU A 81 -17.21 -16.16 6.23
C LEU A 81 -17.07 -15.18 5.06
N PRO A 82 -17.53 -13.93 5.23
CA PRO A 82 -17.19 -12.89 4.28
C PRO A 82 -15.66 -12.77 4.21
N GLU A 83 -15.14 -12.41 3.05
CA GLU A 83 -13.72 -12.08 2.95
C GLU A 83 -13.40 -10.94 3.93
N ALA A 84 -12.25 -11.05 4.63
CA ALA A 84 -11.85 -9.99 5.54
C ALA A 84 -11.69 -8.70 4.75
N PRO A 85 -12.31 -7.58 5.21
CA PRO A 85 -12.17 -6.34 4.49
C PRO A 85 -10.70 -5.92 4.49
N LEU A 86 -10.18 -5.66 3.30
CA LEU A 86 -8.78 -5.44 3.03
C LEU A 86 -8.38 -4.04 3.50
N GLY A 87 -7.51 -3.96 4.50
CA GLY A 87 -6.80 -2.73 4.81
C GLY A 87 -5.71 -2.43 3.77
N ALA A 88 -5.12 -1.23 3.84
CA ALA A 88 -4.08 -0.79 2.91
C ALA A 88 -2.92 -1.79 2.75
N ARG A 89 -2.50 -2.44 3.84
CA ARG A 89 -1.44 -3.47 3.81
C ARG A 89 -1.84 -4.72 3.01
N ASN A 90 -3.08 -5.18 3.16
CA ASN A 90 -3.59 -6.34 2.45
C ASN A 90 -3.79 -6.03 0.96
N LEU A 91 -4.31 -4.85 0.64
CA LEU A 91 -4.40 -4.36 -0.73
C LEU A 91 -3.02 -4.28 -1.38
N ALA A 92 -2.02 -3.71 -0.69
CA ALA A 92 -0.65 -3.64 -1.19
C ALA A 92 -0.07 -5.01 -1.55
N LEU A 93 -0.27 -6.00 -0.68
CA LEU A 93 0.19 -7.36 -0.95
C LEU A 93 -0.49 -7.95 -2.18
N LYS A 94 -1.81 -7.76 -2.33
CA LYS A 94 -2.57 -8.30 -3.47
C LYS A 94 -2.27 -7.57 -4.79
N LEU A 95 -1.95 -6.28 -4.73
CA LEU A 95 -1.66 -5.45 -5.92
C LEU A 95 -0.17 -5.43 -6.30
N SER A 96 0.69 -5.99 -5.44
CA SER A 96 2.15 -5.89 -5.53
C SER A 96 2.63 -4.44 -5.59
N LEU A 97 2.10 -3.59 -4.71
CA LEU A 97 2.50 -2.20 -4.54
C LEU A 97 2.96 -1.94 -3.10
N PRO A 98 3.83 -0.93 -2.88
CA PRO A 98 4.13 -0.43 -1.54
C PRO A 98 2.85 -0.04 -0.77
N ALA A 99 2.74 -0.46 0.48
CA ALA A 99 1.59 -0.14 1.35
C ALA A 99 1.34 1.36 1.52
N ARG A 100 2.40 2.18 1.44
CA ARG A 100 2.29 3.64 1.53
C ARG A 100 1.59 4.24 0.31
N LEU A 101 1.84 3.70 -0.88
CA LEU A 101 1.23 4.16 -2.12
C LEU A 101 -0.26 3.82 -2.22
N ILE A 102 -0.72 2.75 -1.56
CA ILE A 102 -2.14 2.36 -1.62
C ILE A 102 -3.05 3.49 -1.14
N ASN A 103 -2.82 4.03 0.05
CA ASN A 103 -3.70 5.07 0.58
C ASN A 103 -3.63 6.35 -0.26
N VAL A 104 -2.43 6.72 -0.70
CA VAL A 104 -2.22 7.90 -1.54
C VAL A 104 -2.92 7.75 -2.90
N LEU A 105 -2.86 6.57 -3.50
CA LEU A 105 -3.62 6.24 -4.72
C LEU A 105 -5.12 6.35 -4.49
N LEU A 106 -5.63 5.72 -3.43
CA LEU A 106 -7.07 5.77 -3.11
C LEU A 106 -7.52 7.21 -2.81
N ALA A 107 -6.63 8.04 -2.25
CA ALA A 107 -6.89 9.45 -2.00
C ALA A 107 -6.89 10.29 -3.27
N GLU A 108 -5.96 10.04 -4.20
CA GLU A 108 -5.94 10.66 -5.53
C GLU A 108 -7.25 10.38 -6.28
N ARG A 109 -7.81 9.18 -6.14
CA ARG A 109 -9.12 8.82 -6.69
C ARG A 109 -10.31 9.50 -5.99
N GLY A 110 -10.08 10.20 -4.89
CA GLY A 110 -11.11 10.79 -4.04
C GLY A 110 -11.93 9.75 -3.27
N TRP A 111 -11.42 8.53 -3.09
CA TRP A 111 -12.11 7.45 -2.39
C TRP A 111 -11.83 7.45 -0.88
N ILE A 112 -10.68 7.99 -0.48
CA ILE A 112 -10.36 8.34 0.90
C ILE A 112 -9.79 9.75 0.95
N GLU A 113 -9.67 10.32 2.14
CA GLU A 113 -9.01 11.60 2.37
C GLU A 113 -8.09 11.54 3.58
N LYS A 114 -7.02 12.36 3.54
CA LYS A 114 -6.03 12.44 4.61
C LYS A 114 -6.65 13.17 5.81
N HIS A 115 -6.56 12.55 6.98
CA HIS A 115 -6.93 13.17 8.25
C HIS A 115 -5.67 13.62 9.01
N VAL A 116 -5.84 14.39 10.10
CA VAL A 116 -4.73 14.83 10.97
C VAL A 116 -3.82 13.67 11.34
N HIS A 117 -4.43 12.53 11.65
CA HIS A 117 -3.77 11.23 11.76
C HIS A 117 -4.67 10.19 11.09
N GLY A 118 -4.13 9.40 10.16
CA GLY A 118 -4.87 8.34 9.49
C GLY A 118 -5.67 8.79 8.27
N TRP A 119 -6.69 8.00 7.93
CA TRP A 119 -7.45 8.14 6.69
C TRP A 119 -8.96 8.00 6.94
N LEU A 120 -9.73 8.82 6.22
CA LEU A 120 -11.19 8.81 6.27
C LEU A 120 -11.79 8.37 4.93
N ALA A 121 -12.85 7.58 4.97
CA ALA A 121 -13.60 7.20 3.77
C ALA A 121 -14.49 8.36 3.29
N THR A 122 -14.41 8.70 2.01
CA THR A 122 -15.31 9.67 1.37
C THR A 122 -16.64 9.01 1.02
N GLU A 123 -17.64 9.80 0.61
CA GLU A 123 -18.90 9.26 0.10
C GLU A 123 -18.71 8.39 -1.16
N ALA A 124 -17.78 8.78 -2.05
CA ALA A 124 -17.43 7.98 -3.21
C ALA A 124 -16.79 6.65 -2.80
N GLY A 125 -15.92 6.65 -1.79
CA GLY A 125 -15.36 5.42 -1.25
C GLY A 125 -16.41 4.51 -0.61
N LYS A 126 -17.33 5.07 0.18
CA LYS A 126 -18.43 4.31 0.80
C LYS A 126 -19.34 3.68 -0.25
N ALA A 127 -19.60 4.37 -1.36
CA ALA A 127 -20.36 3.81 -2.49
C ALA A 127 -19.67 2.58 -3.14
N LEU A 128 -18.35 2.46 -3.00
CA LEU A 128 -17.54 1.31 -3.41
C LEU A 128 -17.36 0.26 -2.29
N GLY A 129 -18.06 0.42 -1.16
CA GLY A 129 -18.02 -0.50 -0.02
C GLY A 129 -16.93 -0.20 1.01
N ALA A 130 -16.27 0.96 0.97
CA ALA A 130 -15.32 1.34 2.00
C ALA A 130 -15.95 1.36 3.39
N GLN A 131 -15.26 0.77 4.37
CA GLN A 131 -15.68 0.77 5.77
C GLN A 131 -14.70 1.58 6.62
N GLN A 132 -15.24 2.51 7.39
CA GLN A 132 -14.47 3.33 8.33
C GLN A 132 -14.26 2.59 9.65
N HIS A 133 -13.03 2.56 10.12
CA HIS A 133 -12.66 2.02 11.42
C HIS A 133 -11.77 3.00 12.19
N VAL A 134 -11.60 2.71 13.48
CA VAL A 134 -10.66 3.39 14.38
C VAL A 134 -9.86 2.31 15.09
N SER A 135 -8.53 2.45 15.13
CA SER A 135 -7.68 1.54 15.86
C SER A 135 -7.95 1.65 17.36
N GLU A 136 -8.27 0.54 18.04
CA GLU A 136 -8.49 0.53 19.49
C GLU A 136 -7.22 0.90 20.28
N SER A 137 -6.03 0.64 19.73
CA SER A 137 -4.77 0.89 20.43
C SER A 137 -4.21 2.30 20.22
N THR A 138 -4.41 2.89 19.04
CA THR A 138 -3.83 4.20 18.69
C THR A 138 -4.86 5.30 18.49
N ALA A 139 -6.16 4.97 18.49
CA ALA A 139 -7.25 5.85 18.11
C ALA A 139 -7.12 6.46 16.69
N ILE A 140 -6.23 5.93 15.84
CA ILE A 140 -6.02 6.43 14.48
C ILE A 140 -7.11 5.84 13.55
N PRO A 141 -7.86 6.68 12.80
CA PRO A 141 -8.82 6.22 11.82
C PRO A 141 -8.15 5.55 10.61
N PHE A 142 -8.76 4.49 10.10
CA PHE A 142 -8.33 3.80 8.90
C PHE A 142 -9.52 3.23 8.12
N VAL A 143 -9.30 2.92 6.86
CA VAL A 143 -10.34 2.43 5.94
C VAL A 143 -10.02 1.00 5.51
N THR A 144 -11.05 0.16 5.40
CA THR A 144 -10.97 -1.19 4.82
C THR A 144 -11.92 -1.32 3.63
N TRP A 145 -11.65 -2.30 2.78
CA TRP A 145 -12.29 -2.44 1.46
C TRP A 145 -12.74 -3.87 1.17
N PRO A 146 -13.84 -4.09 0.44
CA PRO A 146 -14.20 -5.41 -0.03
C PRO A 146 -13.21 -5.90 -1.10
N GLU A 147 -13.06 -7.22 -1.25
CA GLU A 147 -12.16 -7.78 -2.28
C GLU A 147 -12.54 -7.40 -3.71
N THR A 148 -13.84 -7.19 -3.95
CA THR A 148 -14.38 -6.71 -5.23
C THR A 148 -13.78 -5.39 -5.69
N LEU A 149 -13.14 -4.63 -4.80
CA LEU A 149 -12.39 -3.43 -5.20
C LEU A 149 -11.24 -3.78 -6.16
N LEU A 150 -10.62 -4.95 -6.02
CA LEU A 150 -9.50 -5.40 -6.87
C LEU A 150 -9.92 -5.56 -8.34
N ASP A 151 -11.22 -5.75 -8.59
CA ASP A 151 -11.81 -5.86 -9.92
C ASP A 151 -12.23 -4.49 -10.49
N ASN A 152 -12.08 -3.40 -9.72
CA ASN A 152 -12.44 -2.06 -10.17
C ASN A 152 -11.50 -1.60 -11.30
N PRO A 153 -12.01 -1.29 -12.51
CA PRO A 153 -11.17 -0.92 -13.64
C PRO A 153 -10.32 0.33 -13.40
N ALA A 154 -10.86 1.33 -12.68
CA ALA A 154 -10.13 2.55 -12.37
C ALA A 154 -8.97 2.28 -11.39
N LEU A 155 -9.14 1.36 -10.44
CA LEU A 155 -8.04 0.92 -9.58
C LEU A 155 -6.97 0.20 -10.41
N GLN A 156 -7.37 -0.78 -11.22
CA GLN A 156 -6.45 -1.59 -12.04
C GLN A 156 -5.62 -0.73 -12.98
N GLN A 157 -6.22 0.26 -13.64
CA GLN A 157 -5.53 1.19 -14.52
C GLN A 157 -4.43 1.97 -13.78
N THR A 158 -4.73 2.43 -12.56
CA THR A 158 -3.77 3.20 -11.75
C THR A 158 -2.65 2.33 -11.24
N VAL A 159 -2.98 1.10 -10.81
CA VAL A 159 -2.00 0.12 -10.35
C VAL A 159 -1.03 -0.24 -11.48
N ALA A 160 -1.53 -0.42 -12.70
CA ALA A 160 -0.68 -0.67 -13.88
C ALA A 160 0.24 0.54 -14.18
N ALA A 161 -0.26 1.77 -14.02
CA ALA A 161 0.53 2.98 -14.21
C ALA A 161 1.63 3.18 -13.14
N LEU A 162 1.58 2.46 -12.02
CA LEU A 162 2.59 2.48 -10.96
C LEU A 162 3.54 1.27 -10.98
N LYS A 163 3.58 0.53 -12.10
CA LYS A 163 4.48 -0.60 -12.31
C LYS A 163 5.56 -0.26 -13.36
N PRO A 164 6.68 -1.02 -13.41
CA PRO A 164 7.79 -0.77 -14.34
C PRO A 164 7.42 -0.70 -15.82
N ASP A 165 6.29 -1.29 -16.21
CA ASP A 165 5.73 -1.30 -17.56
C ASP A 165 4.72 -0.16 -17.82
N ALA A 166 4.74 0.90 -17.02
CA ALA A 166 3.86 2.06 -17.14
C ALA A 166 3.85 2.65 -18.56
N ALA A 167 2.75 2.41 -19.28
CA ALA A 167 2.57 2.83 -20.67
C ALA A 167 1.90 4.22 -20.81
N HIS A 168 1.40 4.79 -19.71
CA HIS A 168 0.63 6.04 -19.73
C HIS A 168 0.96 6.93 -18.53
N CYS A 169 0.70 8.24 -18.65
CA CYS A 169 0.83 9.19 -17.55
C CYS A 169 -0.54 9.49 -16.92
N LEU A 170 -0.65 9.38 -15.60
CA LEU A 170 -1.89 9.61 -14.85
C LEU A 170 -2.33 11.07 -14.81
N ASP A 171 -1.39 12.00 -14.99
CA ASP A 171 -1.62 13.45 -15.00
C ASP A 171 -2.04 14.00 -16.37
N GLY A 172 -2.22 13.11 -17.36
CA GLY A 172 -2.67 13.47 -18.72
C GLY A 172 -1.55 13.85 -19.69
N HIS A 173 -0.27 13.80 -19.32
CA HIS A 173 0.82 13.99 -20.28
C HIS A 173 0.92 12.84 -21.29
N GLU A 174 1.39 13.16 -22.49
CA GLU A 174 1.74 12.15 -23.49
C GLU A 174 2.77 11.15 -22.93
N PRO A 175 2.62 9.84 -23.20
CA PRO A 175 3.58 8.84 -22.79
C PRO A 175 4.98 9.09 -23.38
N ALA A 176 6.00 8.81 -22.58
CA ALA A 176 7.40 8.76 -22.99
C ALA A 176 7.94 7.34 -22.77
N GLU A 177 9.21 7.18 -22.42
CA GLU A 177 9.77 5.90 -21.96
C GLU A 177 9.19 5.48 -20.61
N SER A 178 9.06 4.16 -20.39
CA SER A 178 8.35 3.61 -19.22
C SER A 178 8.92 4.09 -17.89
N GLY A 179 10.25 4.27 -17.79
CA GLY A 179 10.88 4.82 -16.59
C GLY A 179 10.45 6.26 -16.28
N LEU A 180 10.38 7.13 -17.29
CA LEU A 180 9.85 8.49 -17.14
C LEU A 180 8.35 8.48 -16.82
N ASN A 181 7.58 7.55 -17.39
CA ASN A 181 6.15 7.46 -17.07
C ASN A 181 5.95 7.02 -15.62
N LEU A 182 6.72 6.04 -15.14
CA LEU A 182 6.65 5.56 -13.76
C LEU A 182 7.03 6.65 -12.75
N ILE A 183 8.13 7.39 -13.00
CA ILE A 183 8.52 8.53 -12.15
C ILE A 183 7.41 9.60 -12.13
N ASN A 184 6.87 9.94 -13.30
CA ASN A 184 5.77 10.90 -13.42
C ASN A 184 4.55 10.48 -12.60
N ASN A 185 4.14 9.22 -12.76
CA ASN A 185 2.97 8.68 -12.08
C ASN A 185 3.16 8.66 -10.57
N TRP A 186 4.36 8.33 -10.09
CA TRP A 186 4.69 8.41 -8.68
C TRP A 186 4.60 9.84 -8.13
N LEU A 187 5.19 10.83 -8.85
CA LEU A 187 5.11 12.24 -8.46
C LEU A 187 3.66 12.75 -8.45
N TYR A 188 2.87 12.33 -9.43
CA TYR A 188 1.45 12.68 -9.52
C TYR A 188 0.63 12.12 -8.35
N VAL A 189 0.68 10.80 -8.12
CA VAL A 189 -0.15 10.20 -7.05
C VAL A 189 0.25 10.72 -5.68
N THR A 190 1.54 10.97 -5.45
CA THR A 190 2.05 11.55 -4.19
C THR A 190 1.70 13.03 -4.00
N GLY A 191 1.04 13.66 -4.98
CA GLY A 191 0.59 15.04 -4.90
C GLY A 191 1.72 16.06 -4.98
N LEU A 192 2.91 15.65 -5.46
CA LEU A 192 4.03 16.55 -5.64
C LEU A 192 3.80 17.38 -6.90
N THR A 193 3.70 18.71 -6.73
CA THR A 193 3.68 19.62 -7.87
C THR A 193 4.99 19.48 -8.64
N HIS A 194 4.90 19.14 -9.92
CA HIS A 194 6.05 18.92 -10.78
C HIS A 194 5.77 19.39 -12.21
N ALA A 195 6.84 19.67 -12.95
CA ALA A 195 6.82 19.92 -14.39
C ALA A 195 7.66 18.88 -15.11
N ARG A 196 7.25 18.44 -16.30
CA ARG A 196 8.03 17.55 -17.18
C ARG A 196 8.80 18.34 -18.23
N ARG A 197 9.96 17.83 -18.65
CA ARG A 197 10.79 18.43 -19.73
C ARG A 197 11.00 19.93 -19.52
N TYR A 198 11.29 20.31 -18.29
CA TYR A 198 11.28 21.70 -17.86
C TYR A 198 12.56 22.42 -18.31
N ALA A 199 12.40 23.58 -18.96
CA ALA A 199 13.50 24.47 -19.31
C ALA A 199 13.94 25.28 -18.08
N LEU A 200 14.99 24.80 -17.41
CA LEU A 200 15.56 25.42 -16.23
C LEU A 200 16.63 26.46 -16.61
N ALA A 201 16.38 27.71 -16.27
CA ALA A 201 17.36 28.78 -16.38
C ALA A 201 18.43 28.67 -15.29
N LEU A 202 19.70 28.71 -15.68
CA LEU A 202 20.84 28.65 -14.77
C LEU A 202 21.23 30.07 -14.35
N THR A 203 21.17 30.33 -13.04
CA THR A 203 21.41 31.67 -12.49
C THR A 203 22.78 31.83 -11.83
N LEU A 204 23.52 30.73 -11.66
CA LEU A 204 24.81 30.68 -10.97
C LEU A 204 25.83 29.86 -11.78
N GLY A 205 27.11 30.02 -11.44
CA GLY A 205 28.21 29.25 -12.04
C GLY A 205 28.63 29.75 -13.43
N GLN A 206 29.53 29.00 -14.07
CA GLN A 206 30.10 29.35 -15.38
C GLN A 206 29.09 29.29 -16.54
N TYR A 207 27.93 28.68 -16.32
CA TYR A 207 26.83 28.57 -17.30
C TYR A 207 25.67 29.52 -17.01
N ARG A 208 25.92 30.60 -16.26
CA ARG A 208 24.93 31.63 -15.99
C ARG A 208 24.28 32.12 -17.29
N ASP A 209 22.98 32.41 -17.22
CA ASP A 209 22.15 32.92 -18.33
C ASP A 209 21.90 31.91 -19.46
N GLN A 210 22.35 30.65 -19.30
CA GLN A 210 21.96 29.54 -20.15
C GLN A 210 20.71 28.83 -19.60
N SER A 211 20.04 28.07 -20.46
CA SER A 211 18.95 27.17 -20.07
C SER A 211 19.31 25.73 -20.37
N VAL A 212 18.92 24.83 -19.48
CA VAL A 212 19.00 23.38 -19.68
C VAL A 212 17.63 22.75 -19.55
N THR A 213 17.39 21.63 -20.22
CA THR A 213 16.14 20.88 -20.08
C THR A 213 16.35 19.72 -19.12
N VAL A 214 15.51 19.60 -18.09
CA VAL A 214 15.53 18.49 -17.12
C VAL A 214 14.28 17.62 -17.26
N ASP A 215 14.35 16.34 -16.88
CA ASP A 215 13.23 15.41 -17.03
C ASP A 215 12.04 15.84 -16.16
N PHE A 216 12.31 16.14 -14.89
CA PHE A 216 11.32 16.75 -13.99
C PHE A 216 11.89 17.90 -13.19
N TYR A 217 11.02 18.85 -12.84
CA TYR A 217 11.34 19.92 -11.90
C TYR A 217 10.25 20.07 -10.85
N LEU A 218 10.65 20.12 -9.59
CA LEU A 218 9.76 20.31 -8.44
C LEU A 218 9.91 21.77 -7.97
N PRO A 219 9.01 22.69 -8.37
CA PRO A 219 9.20 24.13 -8.18
C PRO A 219 9.20 24.56 -6.71
N GLN A 220 8.48 23.86 -5.84
CA GLN A 220 8.44 24.20 -4.40
C GLN A 220 9.79 23.93 -3.74
N GLN A 221 10.46 22.84 -4.12
CA GLN A 221 11.76 22.42 -3.60
C GLN A 221 12.94 22.96 -4.41
N ARG A 222 12.66 23.50 -5.60
CA ARG A 222 13.64 23.96 -6.58
C ARG A 222 14.69 22.90 -6.91
N VAL A 223 14.24 21.65 -7.04
CA VAL A 223 15.07 20.48 -7.34
C VAL A 223 14.73 19.92 -8.71
N ALA A 224 15.75 19.55 -9.48
CA ALA A 224 15.61 18.81 -10.72
C ALA A 224 15.66 17.31 -10.46
N ILE A 225 14.92 16.51 -11.24
CA ILE A 225 15.07 15.06 -11.28
C ILE A 225 15.55 14.69 -12.68
N VAL A 226 16.61 13.88 -12.75
CA VAL A 226 17.21 13.40 -13.99
C VAL A 226 17.20 11.88 -13.98
N TYR A 227 16.73 11.29 -15.08
CA TYR A 227 16.59 9.85 -15.23
C TYR A 227 17.67 9.25 -16.16
N TRP A 228 18.29 8.17 -15.69
CA TRP A 228 19.33 7.41 -16.38
C TRP A 228 18.79 6.04 -16.80
N PRO A 229 18.40 5.86 -18.08
CA PRO A 229 17.94 4.57 -18.59
C PRO A 229 19.08 3.55 -18.64
N ALA A 230 18.77 2.25 -18.58
CA ALA A 230 19.79 1.19 -18.63
C ALA A 230 20.57 1.17 -19.95
N GLU A 231 19.87 1.42 -21.06
CA GLU A 231 20.48 1.56 -22.38
C GLU A 231 20.22 2.96 -22.90
N ALA A 232 21.29 3.75 -22.97
CA ALA A 232 21.28 5.07 -23.59
C ALA A 232 22.13 5.03 -24.86
N ALA A 233 21.60 5.57 -25.97
CA ALA A 233 22.42 5.84 -27.13
C ALA A 233 23.62 6.73 -26.72
N PRO A 234 24.82 6.58 -27.32
CA PRO A 234 26.01 7.33 -26.91
C PRO A 234 25.80 8.86 -26.83
N GLY A 235 25.00 9.42 -27.74
CA GLY A 235 24.64 10.85 -27.72
C GLY A 235 23.76 11.24 -26.53
N LYS A 236 22.84 10.37 -26.08
CA LYS A 236 22.00 10.61 -24.88
C LYS A 236 22.87 10.59 -23.63
N LEU A 237 23.80 9.64 -23.50
CA LEU A 237 24.74 9.59 -22.37
C LEU A 237 25.61 10.86 -22.28
N ALA A 238 26.19 11.30 -23.40
CA ALA A 238 26.99 12.52 -23.43
C ALA A 238 26.17 13.76 -23.02
N ALA A 239 24.94 13.89 -23.53
CA ALA A 239 24.04 14.97 -23.17
C ALA A 239 23.66 14.96 -21.67
N THR A 240 23.41 13.78 -21.09
CA THR A 240 23.09 13.67 -19.66
C THR A 240 24.30 13.99 -18.77
N LEU A 241 25.51 13.60 -19.17
CA LEU A 241 26.76 13.98 -18.47
C LEU A 241 26.99 15.49 -18.52
N GLU A 242 26.79 16.13 -19.68
CA GLU A 242 26.87 17.58 -19.83
C GLU A 242 25.81 18.30 -18.98
N LEU A 243 24.57 17.78 -18.96
CA LEU A 243 23.50 18.30 -18.11
C LEU A 243 23.89 18.25 -16.63
N ARG A 244 24.42 17.12 -16.16
CA ARG A 244 24.89 16.95 -14.78
C ARG A 244 25.98 17.94 -14.41
N GLU A 245 26.95 18.15 -15.30
CA GLU A 245 28.01 19.15 -15.09
C GLU A 245 27.44 20.56 -14.95
N LYS A 246 26.52 20.95 -15.85
CA LYS A 246 25.87 22.26 -15.83
C LYS A 246 25.07 22.50 -14.55
N LEU A 247 24.25 21.52 -14.14
CA LEU A 247 23.45 21.59 -12.90
C LEU A 247 24.35 21.73 -11.67
N LYS A 248 25.45 20.95 -11.61
CA LYS A 248 26.42 21.02 -10.52
C LYS A 248 27.12 22.37 -10.46
N ALA A 249 27.59 22.90 -11.59
CA ALA A 249 28.24 24.21 -11.66
C ALA A 249 27.29 25.35 -11.23
N ALA A 250 25.99 25.21 -11.53
CA ALA A 250 24.95 26.15 -11.12
C ALA A 250 24.48 25.96 -9.66
N HIS A 251 25.04 25.02 -8.90
CA HIS A 251 24.59 24.66 -7.55
C HIS A 251 23.10 24.33 -7.48
N CYS A 252 22.54 23.77 -8.56
CA CYS A 252 21.16 23.34 -8.60
C CYS A 252 21.04 21.97 -7.90
N PRO A 253 20.14 21.81 -6.90
CA PRO A 253 19.84 20.51 -6.33
C PRO A 253 19.31 19.58 -7.42
N VAL A 254 19.86 18.36 -7.48
CA VAL A 254 19.46 17.33 -8.45
C VAL A 254 19.29 15.99 -7.75
N ILE A 255 18.22 15.28 -8.10
CA ILE A 255 18.01 13.87 -7.79
C ILE A 255 18.26 13.08 -9.07
N GLU A 256 19.26 12.21 -9.04
CA GLU A 256 19.56 11.31 -10.15
C GLU A 256 18.91 9.94 -9.88
N LEU A 257 18.15 9.42 -10.84
CA LEU A 257 17.50 8.11 -10.75
C LEU A 257 18.01 7.20 -11.87
N GLU A 258 18.54 6.05 -11.51
CA GLU A 258 18.96 5.00 -12.44
C GLU A 258 17.83 3.98 -12.67
N GLN A 259 17.81 3.35 -13.85
CA GLN A 259 16.83 2.31 -14.21
C GLN A 259 16.69 1.23 -13.12
N ALA A 260 17.80 0.78 -12.53
CA ALA A 260 17.80 -0.27 -11.50
C ALA A 260 17.13 0.17 -10.18
N GLN A 261 17.01 1.48 -9.95
CA GLN A 261 16.35 2.02 -8.76
C GLN A 261 14.84 2.07 -8.89
N LEU A 262 14.29 1.94 -10.11
CA LEU A 262 12.85 2.03 -10.35
C LEU A 262 12.05 0.90 -9.72
N ASP A 263 12.66 -0.28 -9.52
CA ASP A 263 12.03 -1.40 -8.80
C ASP A 263 11.69 -1.05 -7.36
N ASN A 264 12.40 -0.07 -6.78
CA ASN A 264 12.21 0.43 -5.42
C ASN A 264 11.96 1.94 -5.40
N LEU A 265 11.33 2.47 -6.47
CA LEU A 265 11.17 3.90 -6.70
C LEU A 265 10.62 4.65 -5.48
N ASP A 266 9.58 4.09 -4.84
CA ASP A 266 8.93 4.69 -3.67
C ASP A 266 9.91 4.97 -2.53
N GLU A 267 10.74 3.99 -2.19
CA GLU A 267 11.72 4.13 -1.12
C GLU A 267 12.82 5.12 -1.49
N VAL A 268 13.32 5.03 -2.73
CA VAL A 268 14.42 5.87 -3.22
C VAL A 268 13.99 7.33 -3.27
N LEU A 269 12.89 7.65 -3.95
CA LEU A 269 12.43 9.02 -4.08
C LEU A 269 11.97 9.62 -2.76
N ALA A 270 11.23 8.87 -1.93
CA ALA A 270 10.83 9.36 -0.61
C ALA A 270 12.05 9.71 0.25
N ARG A 271 13.11 8.90 0.20
CA ARG A 271 14.36 9.17 0.94
C ARG A 271 15.09 10.40 0.40
N GLU A 272 15.24 10.54 -0.92
CA GLU A 272 15.93 11.69 -1.50
C GLU A 272 15.16 13.00 -1.22
N LEU A 273 13.84 12.98 -1.32
CA LEU A 273 12.98 14.11 -0.97
C LEU A 273 13.04 14.44 0.53
N MET A 274 13.13 13.45 1.40
CA MET A 274 13.28 13.66 2.84
C MET A 274 14.58 14.39 3.19
N LYS A 275 15.69 14.12 2.48
CA LYS A 275 16.96 14.89 2.64
C LYS A 275 16.79 16.37 2.28
N LEU A 276 15.80 16.70 1.47
CA LEU A 276 15.43 18.06 1.06
C LEU A 276 14.29 18.65 1.93
N GLY A 277 13.93 17.98 3.03
CA GLY A 277 12.90 18.43 3.96
C GLY A 277 11.46 18.19 3.50
N VAL A 278 11.26 17.33 2.50
CA VAL A 278 9.92 16.96 2.02
C VAL A 278 9.53 15.59 2.53
N ALA A 279 8.50 15.57 3.37
CA ALA A 279 7.81 14.36 3.75
C ALA A 279 6.66 14.11 2.77
N VAL A 280 6.72 12.98 2.07
CA VAL A 280 5.71 12.58 1.07
C VAL A 280 4.51 11.88 1.75
N TYR A 281 4.65 11.52 3.03
CA TYR A 281 3.67 10.81 3.83
C TYR A 281 3.50 11.46 5.22
#